data_AF-A0AAN6GW44-F1
#
_entry.id   AF-A0AAN6GW44-F1
#
_cell.length_a   1.000
_cell.length_b   1.000
_cell.length_c   1.000
_cell.angle_alpha   90.00
_cell.angle_beta   90.00
_cell.angle_gamma   90.00
#
_symmetry.space_group_name_H-M   'P 1'
#
loop_
_entity.id
_entity.type
_entity.pdbx_description
1 polymer ?
#
loop_
_entity_poly.entity_id
_entity_poly.type
_entity_poly.pdbx_seq_one_letter_code
_entity_poly.pdbx_strand_id
1 'polypeptide(L)'
;MSVALLIFGTVLFFHSAYSTYEYLSLRKSLDLEPAALPLDITLETCFSFLVLLAGLSLKAGKLKEMSWSSEMRKRTIDEIDSRPSFANVHHRGQILYAESSAPGS
;
A
#
# COMPACT_ATOMS: atom_id res chain seq x y z
N MET A 1 11.01 2.48 -3.97
CA MET A 1 10.88 3.81 -4.59
C MET A 1 9.80 4.68 -3.92
N SER A 2 8.57 4.19 -3.75
CA SER A 2 7.43 4.97 -3.23
C SER A 2 7.56 5.38 -1.75
N VAL A 3 8.17 4.57 -0.89
CA VAL A 3 8.34 4.90 0.55
C VAL A 3 9.27 6.10 0.76
N ALA A 4 10.31 6.26 -0.06
CA ALA A 4 11.22 7.40 0.03
C ALA A 4 10.51 8.72 -0.29
N LEU A 5 9.65 8.74 -1.31
CA LEU A 5 8.81 9.90 -1.64
C LEU A 5 7.84 10.26 -0.53
N LEU A 6 7.25 9.25 0.13
CA LEU A 6 6.37 9.46 1.28
C LEU A 6 7.12 10.08 2.46
N ILE A 7 8.29 9.55 2.81
CA ILE A 7 9.11 10.10 3.90
C ILE A 7 9.52 11.53 3.57
N PHE A 8 10.01 11.77 2.37
CA PHE A 8 10.42 13.11 1.93
C PHE A 8 9.26 14.11 1.94
N GLY A 9 8.11 13.75 1.37
CA GLY A 9 6.91 14.60 1.39
C GLY A 9 6.41 14.87 2.82
N THR A 10 6.49 13.88 3.71
CA THR A 10 6.11 14.05 5.13
C THR A 10 7.03 15.01 5.85
N VAL A 11 8.35 14.91 5.65
CA VAL A 11 9.33 15.82 6.26
C VAL A 11 9.12 17.24 5.76
N LEU A 12 8.93 17.44 4.44
CA LEU A 12 8.64 18.77 3.88
C LEU A 12 7.33 19.33 4.44
N PHE A 13 6.27 18.52 4.54
CA PHE A 13 4.98 18.97 5.06
C PHE A 13 5.09 19.37 6.54
N PHE A 14 5.81 18.59 7.35
CA PHE A 14 6.09 18.95 8.75
C PHE A 14 6.94 20.21 8.87
N HIS A 15 7.91 20.40 7.97
CA HIS A 15 8.72 21.62 7.93
C HIS A 15 7.84 22.86 7.71
N SER A 16 6.99 22.85 6.67
CA SER A 16 6.12 23.99 6.40
C SER A 16 5.05 24.19 7.48
N ALA A 17 4.59 23.12 8.14
CA ALA A 17 3.71 23.21 9.30
C ALA A 17 4.42 23.87 10.50
N TYR A 18 5.68 23.54 10.75
CA TYR A 18 6.49 24.18 11.79
C TYR A 18 6.72 25.67 11.48
N SER A 19 7.08 26.01 10.24
CA SER A 19 7.24 27.40 9.79
C SER A 19 5.96 28.21 9.96
N THR A 20 4.80 27.61 9.66
CA THR A 20 3.49 28.23 9.89
C THR A 20 3.25 28.46 11.39
N TYR A 21 3.54 27.47 12.23
CA TYR A 21 3.39 27.58 13.68
C TYR A 21 4.29 28.67 14.26
N GLU A 22 5.57 28.69 13.90
CA GLU A 22 6.51 29.70 14.35
C GLU A 22 6.06 31.10 13.93
N TYR A 23 5.66 31.27 12.66
CA TYR A 23 5.15 32.54 12.15
C TYR A 23 3.94 33.04 12.93
N LEU A 24 2.96 32.18 13.20
CA LEU A 24 1.76 32.55 13.95
C LEU A 24 2.06 32.79 15.43
N SER A 25 2.94 31.98 16.03
CA SER A 25 3.34 32.08 17.43
C SER A 25 4.08 33.39 17.70
N LEU A 26 5.04 33.76 16.85
CA LEU A 26 5.78 35.02 16.95
C LEU A 26 4.85 36.21 16.85
N ARG A 27 3.93 36.22 15.88
CA ARG A 27 2.98 37.33 15.71
C ARG A 27 2.04 37.47 16.90
N LYS A 28 1.55 36.34 17.43
CA LYS A 28 0.73 36.32 18.64
C LYS A 28 1.50 36.83 19.85
N SER A 29 2.78 36.50 19.98
CA SER A 29 3.63 36.96 21.09
C SER A 29 3.94 38.46 21.04
N LEU A 30 3.93 39.04 19.84
CA LEU A 30 4.20 40.45 19.58
C LEU A 30 2.93 41.32 19.52
N ASP A 31 1.75 40.73 19.81
CA ASP A 31 0.44 41.38 19.74
C ASP A 31 0.18 42.05 18.36
N LEU A 32 0.68 41.42 17.29
CA LEU A 32 0.48 41.91 15.93
C LEU A 32 -0.90 41.49 15.43
N GLU A 33 -1.57 42.39 14.72
CA GLU A 33 -2.84 42.10 14.05
C GLU A 33 -2.73 40.83 13.18
N PRO A 34 -3.77 39.98 13.15
CA PRO A 34 -3.80 38.80 12.32
C PRO A 34 -3.71 39.22 10.85
N ALA A 35 -2.70 38.72 10.13
CA ALA A 35 -2.65 38.86 8.68
C ALA A 35 -2.42 37.50 8.02
N ALA A 36 -2.66 37.47 6.72
CA ALA A 36 -2.49 36.29 5.89
C ALA A 36 -1.08 35.71 6.02
N LEU A 37 -0.99 34.40 5.83
CA LEU A 37 0.28 33.69 5.75
C LEU A 37 1.08 34.18 4.54
N PRO A 38 2.41 34.24 4.64
CA PRO A 38 3.25 34.58 3.51
C PRO A 38 3.09 33.55 2.40
N LEU A 39 3.20 34.04 1.16
CA LEU A 39 2.98 33.24 -0.05
C LEU A 39 3.96 32.07 -0.14
N ASP A 40 5.19 32.25 0.34
CA ASP A 40 6.24 31.23 0.35
C ASP A 40 5.83 29.96 1.12
N ILE A 41 5.43 30.12 2.40
CA ILE A 41 4.94 29.01 3.24
C ILE A 41 3.71 28.34 2.62
N THR A 42 2.85 29.12 1.97
CA THR A 42 1.65 28.61 1.29
C THR A 42 2.01 27.75 0.07
N LEU A 43 3.01 28.16 -0.71
CA LEU A 43 3.50 27.36 -1.84
C LEU A 43 4.23 26.10 -1.37
N GLU A 44 5.01 26.20 -0.30
CA GLU A 44 5.76 25.06 0.24
C GLU A 44 4.83 23.99 0.84
N THR A 45 3.80 24.40 1.59
CA THR A 45 2.74 23.49 2.07
C THR A 45 1.97 22.85 0.90
N CYS A 46 1.63 23.62 -0.13
CA CYS A 46 0.94 23.10 -1.32
C CYS A 46 1.81 22.07 -2.06
N PHE A 47 3.09 22.40 -2.30
CA PHE A 47 4.04 21.52 -2.98
C PHE A 47 4.28 20.23 -2.19
N SER A 48 4.55 20.32 -0.90
CA SER A 48 4.75 19.15 -0.03
C SER A 48 3.54 18.24 0.01
N PHE A 49 2.32 18.81 0.02
CA PHE A 49 1.08 18.05 -0.06
C PHE A 49 0.94 17.30 -1.39
N LEU A 50 1.26 17.92 -2.53
CA LEU A 50 1.24 17.26 -3.84
C LEU A 50 2.23 16.10 -3.92
N VAL A 51 3.44 16.26 -3.36
CA VAL A 51 4.44 15.18 -3.28
C VAL A 51 3.92 14.01 -2.44
N LEU A 52 3.28 14.31 -1.31
CA LEU A 52 2.63 13.31 -0.44
C LEU A 52 1.55 12.55 -1.19
N LEU A 53 0.66 13.24 -1.92
CA LEU A 53 -0.39 12.62 -2.73
C LEU A 53 0.19 11.73 -3.83
N ALA A 54 1.24 12.17 -4.52
CA ALA A 54 1.92 11.37 -5.52
C ALA A 54 2.53 10.10 -4.90
N GLY A 55 3.18 10.22 -3.75
CA GLY A 55 3.72 9.09 -2.99
C GLY A 55 2.63 8.09 -2.56
N LEU A 56 1.47 8.59 -2.09
CA LEU A 56 0.32 7.76 -1.72
C LEU A 56 -0.26 7.04 -2.95
N SER A 57 -0.44 7.76 -4.05
CA SER A 57 -1.00 7.22 -5.29
C SER A 57 -0.13 6.11 -5.88
N LEU A 58 1.20 6.28 -5.88
CA LEU A 58 2.14 5.25 -6.32
C LEU A 58 2.19 4.04 -5.37
N LYS A 59 1.81 4.21 -4.10
CA LYS A 59 1.70 3.12 -3.14
C LYS A 59 0.34 2.43 -3.20
N ALA A 60 -0.70 3.09 -3.72
CA ALA A 60 -2.01 2.49 -3.89
C ALA A 60 -1.84 1.23 -4.75
N GLY A 61 -2.12 0.07 -4.15
CA GLY A 61 -1.93 -1.22 -4.80
C GLY A 61 -2.69 -1.27 -6.12
N LYS A 62 -2.19 -2.06 -7.08
CA LYS A 62 -2.87 -2.25 -8.36
C LYS A 62 -4.34 -2.62 -8.11
N LEU A 63 -5.24 -1.83 -8.69
CA LEU A 63 -6.66 -2.13 -8.70
C LEU A 63 -6.84 -3.59 -9.17
N LYS A 64 -7.44 -4.43 -8.32
CA LYS A 64 -7.67 -5.83 -8.65
C LYS A 64 -8.58 -5.87 -9.87
N GLU A 65 -8.14 -6.51 -10.96
CA GLU A 65 -8.98 -6.69 -12.14
C GLU A 65 -10.26 -7.45 -11.75
N MET A 66 -11.42 -6.81 -11.91
CA MET A 66 -12.75 -7.44 -11.71
C MET A 66 -13.18 -8.29 -12.92
N SER A 67 -12.22 -8.81 -13.71
CA SER A 67 -12.54 -9.74 -14.79
C SER A 67 -12.42 -11.16 -14.28
N TRP A 68 -13.54 -11.73 -13.83
CA TRP A 68 -13.66 -13.14 -13.46
C TRP A 68 -13.15 -14.07 -14.58
N SER A 69 -13.28 -13.64 -15.85
CA SER A 69 -12.75 -14.36 -17.02
C SER A 69 -11.21 -14.40 -17.11
N SER A 70 -10.50 -13.39 -16.55
CA SER A 70 -9.04 -13.34 -16.50
C SER A 70 -8.49 -14.23 -15.37
N GLU A 71 -9.19 -14.29 -14.24
CA GLU A 71 -8.87 -15.23 -13.16
C GLU A 71 -9.16 -16.69 -13.54
N MET A 72 -10.30 -16.96 -14.18
CA MET A 72 -10.66 -18.32 -14.61
C MET A 72 -9.72 -18.88 -15.68
N ARG A 73 -9.11 -18.04 -16.53
CA ARG A 73 -8.07 -18.48 -17.47
C ARG A 73 -6.79 -18.96 -16.80
N LYS A 74 -6.50 -18.55 -15.57
CA LYS A 74 -5.31 -18.99 -14.82
C LYS A 74 -5.53 -20.29 -14.06
N ARG A 75 -6.78 -20.68 -13.82
CA ARG A 75 -7.13 -21.94 -13.15
C ARG A 75 -7.15 -23.06 -14.17
N THR A 76 -6.47 -24.17 -13.88
CA THR A 76 -6.51 -25.36 -14.72
C THR A 76 -7.79 -26.14 -14.45
N ILE A 77 -8.26 -26.91 -15.43
CA ILE A 77 -9.47 -27.75 -15.29
C ILE A 77 -9.31 -28.72 -14.12
N ASP A 78 -8.09 -29.19 -13.88
CA ASP A 78 -7.74 -30.10 -12.79
C ASP A 78 -7.98 -29.47 -11.40
N GLU A 79 -7.74 -28.17 -11.22
CA GLU A 79 -7.99 -27.45 -9.96
C GLU A 79 -9.50 -27.27 -9.67
N ILE A 80 -10.32 -27.17 -10.71
CA ILE A 80 -11.78 -27.05 -10.60
C ILE A 80 -12.42 -28.44 -10.42
N ASP A 81 -11.86 -29.45 -11.10
CA ASP A 81 -12.34 -30.83 -11.09
C ASP A 81 -11.89 -31.61 -9.85
N SER A 82 -10.78 -31.21 -9.22
CA SER A 82 -10.35 -31.67 -7.89
C SER A 82 -11.30 -31.14 -6.82
N ARG A 83 -12.57 -31.52 -6.85
CA ARG A 83 -13.58 -31.13 -5.87
C ARG A 83 -13.16 -31.75 -4.53
N PRO A 84 -12.56 -30.99 -3.59
CA PRO A 84 -11.93 -31.58 -2.41
C PRO A 84 -12.96 -32.24 -1.49
N SER A 85 -14.22 -31.77 -1.54
CA SER A 85 -15.36 -32.36 -0.84
C SER A 85 -15.77 -33.76 -1.36
N PHE A 86 -15.31 -34.16 -2.56
CA PHE A 86 -15.58 -35.48 -3.16
C PHE A 86 -14.29 -36.23 -3.49
N ALA A 87 -13.17 -35.85 -2.88
CA ALA A 87 -11.90 -36.51 -3.11
C ALA A 87 -11.98 -37.98 -2.67
N ASN A 88 -11.76 -38.90 -3.62
CA ASN A 88 -11.74 -40.32 -3.33
C ASN A 88 -10.35 -40.73 -2.83
N VAL A 89 -10.25 -41.01 -1.52
CA VAL A 89 -9.01 -41.47 -0.87
C VAL A 89 -8.64 -42.92 -1.22
N HIS A 90 -9.58 -43.70 -1.77
CA HIS A 90 -9.36 -45.07 -2.23
C HIS A 90 -8.93 -45.10 -3.70
N HIS A 91 -7.80 -44.47 -4.00
CA HIS A 91 -7.18 -44.49 -5.32
C HIS A 91 -5.89 -45.30 -5.33
N ARG A 92 -5.46 -45.76 -6.52
CA ARG A 92 -4.26 -46.58 -6.69
C ARG A 92 -2.96 -45.93 -6.17
N GLY A 93 -2.94 -44.60 -6.01
CA GLY A 93 -1.83 -43.87 -5.39
C GLY A 93 -1.52 -44.32 -3.95
N GLN A 94 -2.50 -44.85 -3.20
CA GLN A 94 -2.23 -45.36 -1.85
C GLN A 94 -1.28 -46.56 -1.87
N ILE A 95 -1.35 -47.40 -2.90
CA ILE A 95 -0.49 -48.58 -3.04
C ILE A 95 0.84 -48.18 -3.67
N LEU A 96 0.82 -47.28 -4.65
CA LEU A 96 2.01 -46.84 -5.40
C LEU A 96 2.96 -45.95 -4.57
N TYR A 97 2.46 -45.20 -3.59
CA TYR A 97 3.26 -44.29 -2.76
C TYR A 97 3.39 -44.71 -1.28
N ALA A 98 2.79 -45.84 -0.88
CA ALA A 98 2.92 -46.36 0.49
C ALA A 98 4.39 -46.62 0.87
N GLU A 99 5.16 -47.20 -0.05
CA GLU A 99 6.55 -47.61 0.19
C GLU A 99 7.49 -46.41 0.41
N SER A 100 7.24 -45.27 -0.25
CA SER A 100 8.07 -44.06 -0.11
C SER A 100 7.81 -43.26 1.18
N SER A 101 6.81 -43.63 1.97
CA SER A 101 6.36 -42.86 3.15
C SER A 101 6.69 -43.52 4.49
N ALA A 102 7.32 -44.70 4.47
CA ALA A 102 7.81 -45.36 5.67
C ALA A 102 9.09 -44.65 6.17
N PRO A 103 9.16 -44.21 7.45
CA PRO A 103 10.39 -43.65 8.01
C PRO A 103 11.38 -44.78 8.28
N GLY A 104 12.14 -45.18 7.28
CA GLY A 104 13.10 -46.27 7.40
C GLY A 104 13.51 -46.90 6.07
N SER A 105 14.13 -46.11 5.19
CA SER A 105 15.14 -46.60 4.25
C SER A 105 16.44 -45.84 4.49
#